data_AF-A0A7J0CMQ0-F1
#
_entry.id   AF-A0A7J0CMQ0-F1
#
_cell.length_a   1.000
_cell.length_b   1.000
_cell.length_c   1.000
_cell.angle_alpha   90.00
_cell.angle_beta   90.00
_cell.angle_gamma   90.00
#
_symmetry.space_group_name_H-M   'P 1'
#
loop_
_entity.id
_entity.type
_entity.pdbx_description
1 polymer ?
#
loop_
_entity_poly.entity_id
_entity_poly.type
_entity_poly.pdbx_seq_one_letter_code
_entity_poly.pdbx_strand_id
1 'polypeptide(L)'
;MRQGNWRGGAGNEAALAVFRLMQQLIDRYRRNRPVMPLVVIKAEDAGAGREIDEQVEAIVRLVHKANERRGVPVQRLEGGGATPYEAALDMVRTLAEKPWESPGATQYKPLAFPRSRLLGAIEQATATVVGQSDGDTGEIGEELILEQLRRLRWRADRPRRGTWGSSLRNSVRPETFVGALFIALLSVLLGEIDWFLTVLVASLALVGLAVVGLVGRSAPPLLWLRRASRWFATTSSLAASSTGYPSDGWSRLSPRGSWDVIRVRAAAVAKRVAHAGAGDGHARQFHLELRVQALLEDLRDNYRPRAADWRRAKRTRPPVVLLHRATQDNGGILLINAINNVRSRRSEVDPLLLLAALPAAEVMRHTPPPPERPGAVRPAAPPGAQEQYDRWADELSLGQSPVAAAMLAWVLQLPLATQELTTAPARTELVTHPVPRTWAWWVMSRTSIALVVVGSLLGAFLWAGHWRDTYCHGPLTDRSTDAIWAGRDGSRECVGVATVPEVRFARGNGLELLGAGRASRSTGSSRRSGRRTRTSHRATRTSPSSTRVR
;
A
#
# COMPACT_ATOMS: atom_id res chain seq x y z
N MET A 1 -13.03 -5.73 22.00
CA MET A 1 -13.76 -6.93 21.53
C MET A 1 -12.76 -7.98 21.05
N ARG A 2 -12.65 -9.13 21.74
CA ARG A 2 -11.83 -10.26 21.30
C ARG A 2 -12.55 -10.92 20.11
N GLN A 3 -11.88 -11.04 18.96
CA GLN A 3 -12.37 -11.86 17.85
C GLN A 3 -12.37 -13.32 18.32
N GLY A 4 -13.55 -13.88 18.54
CA GLY A 4 -13.72 -15.30 18.91
C GLY A 4 -13.57 -16.21 17.70
N ASN A 5 -13.20 -17.48 17.96
CA ASN A 5 -13.22 -18.52 16.93
C ASN A 5 -14.63 -18.64 16.34
N TRP A 6 -14.72 -18.85 15.03
CA TRP A 6 -15.98 -19.28 14.44
C TRP A 6 -16.07 -20.81 14.52
N ARG A 7 -17.27 -21.30 14.84
CA ARG A 7 -17.63 -22.72 14.93
C ARG A 7 -18.90 -22.95 14.12
N GLY A 8 -18.96 -24.03 13.34
CA GLY A 8 -20.14 -24.40 12.57
C GLY A 8 -20.05 -25.83 12.03
N GLY A 9 -21.17 -26.35 11.51
CA GLY A 9 -21.19 -27.63 10.80
C GLY A 9 -21.05 -27.43 9.29
N ALA A 10 -20.51 -28.43 8.59
CA ALA A 10 -20.38 -28.40 7.13
C ALA A 10 -21.73 -28.58 6.40
N GLY A 11 -22.74 -29.17 7.05
CA GLY A 11 -24.05 -29.43 6.44
C GLY A 11 -24.06 -30.68 5.55
N ASN A 12 -23.10 -30.79 4.62
CA ASN A 12 -22.88 -31.96 3.76
C ASN A 12 -21.38 -32.27 3.56
N GLU A 13 -21.05 -33.43 2.99
CA GLU A 13 -19.65 -33.87 2.75
C GLU A 13 -18.94 -32.98 1.70
N ALA A 14 -19.65 -32.56 0.65
CA ALA A 14 -19.11 -31.66 -0.36
C ALA A 14 -18.65 -30.31 0.24
N ALA A 15 -19.44 -29.73 1.15
CA ALA A 15 -19.11 -28.51 1.86
C ALA A 15 -17.87 -28.68 2.74
N LEU A 16 -17.71 -29.83 3.38
CA LEU A 16 -16.54 -30.14 4.20
C LEU A 16 -15.27 -30.15 3.34
N ALA A 17 -15.31 -30.80 2.18
CA ALA A 17 -14.20 -30.88 1.24
C ALA A 17 -13.79 -29.49 0.71
N VAL A 18 -14.75 -28.72 0.20
CA VAL A 18 -14.51 -27.36 -0.32
C VAL A 18 -14.00 -26.45 0.80
N PHE A 19 -14.59 -26.52 1.99
CA PHE A 19 -14.14 -25.75 3.14
C PHE A 19 -12.69 -26.04 3.48
N ARG A 20 -12.31 -27.32 3.62
CA ARG A 20 -10.93 -27.72 3.94
C ARG A 20 -9.93 -27.21 2.91
N LEU A 21 -10.23 -27.35 1.62
CA LEU A 21 -9.40 -26.81 0.54
C LEU A 21 -9.21 -25.30 0.69
N MET A 22 -10.30 -24.54 0.84
CA MET A 22 -10.24 -23.09 0.97
C MET A 22 -9.45 -22.65 2.19
N GLN A 23 -9.65 -23.28 3.35
CA GLN A 23 -8.88 -22.99 4.55
C GLN A 23 -7.39 -23.28 4.34
N GLN A 24 -7.06 -24.41 3.72
CA GLN A 24 -5.69 -24.80 3.41
C GLN A 24 -4.98 -23.79 2.50
N LEU A 25 -5.62 -23.33 1.42
CA LEU A 25 -5.07 -22.30 0.52
C LEU A 25 -4.83 -20.97 1.27
N ILE A 26 -5.78 -20.57 2.12
CA ILE A 26 -5.68 -19.34 2.91
C ILE A 26 -4.58 -19.46 4.00
N ASP A 27 -4.43 -20.62 4.64
CA ASP A 27 -3.43 -20.90 5.69
C ASP A 27 -2.00 -21.06 5.17
N ARG A 28 -1.85 -21.71 4.02
CA ARG A 28 -0.53 -21.98 3.42
C ARG A 28 0.04 -20.81 2.64
N TYR A 29 -0.76 -19.79 2.33
CA TYR A 29 -0.35 -18.61 1.54
C TYR A 29 1.00 -18.01 1.95
N ARG A 30 1.23 -17.78 3.24
CA ARG A 30 2.50 -17.19 3.71
C ARG A 30 3.70 -18.12 3.52
N ARG A 31 3.53 -19.43 3.78
CA ARG A 31 4.64 -20.38 3.87
C ARG A 31 5.08 -20.87 2.50
N ASN A 32 4.13 -21.26 1.66
CA ASN A 32 4.42 -21.93 0.40
C ASN A 32 4.02 -21.12 -0.83
N ARG A 33 3.30 -19.99 -0.65
CA ARG A 33 2.71 -19.19 -1.74
C ARG A 33 2.11 -20.07 -2.84
N PRO A 34 1.09 -20.89 -2.50
CA PRO A 34 0.44 -21.73 -3.50
C PRO A 34 -0.07 -20.88 -4.65
N VAL A 35 -0.16 -21.47 -5.84
CA VAL A 35 -0.84 -20.83 -6.95
C VAL A 35 -2.30 -20.66 -6.56
N MET A 36 -2.85 -19.45 -6.69
CA MET A 36 -4.21 -19.15 -6.24
C MET A 36 -5.22 -19.44 -7.36
N PRO A 37 -6.07 -20.47 -7.25
CA PRO A 37 -7.05 -20.80 -8.27
C PRO A 37 -8.25 -19.86 -8.28
N LEU A 38 -8.97 -19.86 -9.40
CA LEU A 38 -10.38 -19.47 -9.47
C LEU A 38 -11.20 -20.75 -9.24
N VAL A 39 -11.63 -21.00 -8.01
CA VAL A 39 -12.38 -22.20 -7.65
C VAL A 39 -13.82 -22.04 -8.11
N VAL A 40 -14.28 -22.94 -8.98
CA VAL A 40 -15.66 -23.00 -9.44
C VAL A 40 -16.25 -24.32 -8.97
N ILE A 41 -17.26 -24.23 -8.11
CA ILE A 41 -18.01 -25.40 -7.63
C ILE A 41 -19.32 -25.51 -8.43
N LYS A 42 -19.65 -26.72 -8.85
CA LYS A 42 -20.84 -27.02 -9.66
C LYS A 42 -21.32 -28.43 -9.30
N ALA A 43 -22.62 -28.68 -9.32
CA ALA A 43 -23.14 -30.05 -9.27
C ALA A 43 -22.66 -30.85 -10.50
N GLU A 44 -22.29 -32.11 -10.31
CA GLU A 44 -21.85 -32.98 -11.40
C GLU A 44 -22.99 -33.29 -12.37
N ASP A 45 -24.19 -33.51 -11.84
CA ASP A 45 -25.39 -33.76 -12.64
C ASP A 45 -26.00 -32.43 -13.13
N ALA A 46 -25.97 -32.21 -14.44
CA ALA A 46 -26.52 -31.01 -15.08
C ALA A 46 -28.04 -30.87 -14.91
N GLY A 47 -28.75 -31.97 -14.59
CA GLY A 47 -30.19 -32.02 -14.36
C GLY A 47 -30.61 -31.98 -12.89
N ALA A 48 -29.68 -31.79 -11.95
CA ALA A 48 -29.90 -31.93 -10.51
C ALA A 48 -30.98 -31.00 -9.91
N GLY A 49 -31.42 -29.98 -10.66
CA GLY A 49 -32.51 -29.09 -10.28
C GLY A 49 -32.10 -27.98 -9.30
N ARG A 50 -33.06 -27.09 -9.01
CA ARG A 50 -32.82 -25.86 -8.24
C ARG A 50 -32.41 -26.10 -6.78
N GLU A 51 -32.94 -27.15 -6.15
CA GLU A 51 -32.61 -27.47 -4.75
C GLU A 51 -31.13 -27.79 -4.57
N ILE A 52 -30.55 -28.53 -5.52
CA ILE A 52 -29.12 -28.87 -5.51
C ILE A 52 -28.27 -27.63 -5.77
N ASP A 53 -28.67 -26.76 -6.70
CA ASP A 53 -28.00 -25.46 -6.90
C ASP A 53 -27.98 -24.64 -5.60
N GLU A 54 -29.10 -24.57 -4.88
CA GLU A 54 -29.19 -23.84 -3.60
C GLU A 54 -28.26 -24.43 -2.52
N GLN A 55 -28.03 -25.75 -2.52
CA GLN A 55 -27.03 -26.41 -1.68
C GLN A 55 -25.60 -26.01 -2.07
N VAL A 56 -25.28 -25.93 -3.37
CA VAL A 56 -23.96 -25.46 -3.85
C VAL A 56 -23.74 -23.99 -3.44
N GLU A 57 -24.74 -23.12 -3.59
CA GLU A 57 -24.66 -21.74 -3.11
C GLU A 57 -24.46 -21.65 -1.58
N ALA A 58 -25.04 -22.59 -0.82
CA ALA A 58 -24.88 -22.64 0.63
C ALA A 58 -23.43 -22.90 1.07
N ILE A 59 -22.65 -23.64 0.26
CA ILE A 59 -21.21 -23.86 0.51
C ILE A 59 -20.46 -22.53 0.46
N VAL A 60 -20.76 -21.66 -0.51
CA VAL A 60 -20.13 -20.32 -0.60
C VAL A 60 -20.50 -19.46 0.61
N ARG A 61 -21.77 -19.48 1.04
CA ARG A 61 -22.24 -18.81 2.25
C ARG A 61 -21.51 -19.32 3.51
N LEU A 62 -21.29 -20.62 3.61
CA LEU A 62 -20.55 -21.24 4.72
C LEU A 62 -19.11 -20.73 4.77
N VAL A 63 -18.39 -20.74 3.64
CA VAL A 63 -17.00 -20.24 3.55
C VAL A 63 -16.94 -18.74 3.86
N HIS A 64 -17.94 -17.96 3.42
CA HIS A 64 -18.05 -16.54 3.75
C HIS A 64 -18.14 -16.33 5.27
N LYS A 65 -19.17 -16.90 5.90
CA LYS A 65 -19.45 -16.76 7.33
C LYS A 65 -18.27 -17.20 8.20
N ALA A 66 -17.58 -18.26 7.79
CA ALA A 66 -16.41 -18.77 8.50
C ALA A 66 -15.18 -17.85 8.43
N ASN A 67 -15.06 -17.03 7.38
CA ASN A 67 -13.94 -16.10 7.21
C ASN A 67 -14.26 -14.67 7.65
N GLU A 68 -15.54 -14.31 7.82
CA GLU A 68 -15.95 -13.00 8.35
C GLU A 68 -15.19 -12.65 9.61
N ARG A 69 -15.18 -13.53 10.63
CA ARG A 69 -14.54 -13.25 11.94
C ARG A 69 -13.02 -13.45 11.95
N ARG A 70 -12.44 -13.94 10.86
CA ARG A 70 -11.06 -14.40 10.81
C ARG A 70 -10.05 -13.25 10.66
N GLY A 71 -10.50 -12.10 10.14
CA GLY A 71 -9.61 -10.99 9.78
C GLY A 71 -8.87 -11.22 8.45
N VAL A 72 -9.40 -12.09 7.59
CA VAL A 72 -9.01 -12.24 6.18
C VAL A 72 -9.74 -11.16 5.37
N PRO A 73 -9.10 -10.51 4.38
CA PRO A 73 -9.82 -9.63 3.47
C PRO A 73 -10.75 -10.46 2.59
N VAL A 74 -12.05 -10.40 2.88
CA VAL A 74 -13.09 -11.09 2.11
C VAL A 74 -13.96 -10.04 1.42
N GLN A 75 -14.44 -10.34 0.22
CA GLN A 75 -15.45 -9.52 -0.42
C GLN A 75 -16.47 -10.42 -1.10
N ARG A 76 -17.74 -10.23 -0.72
CA ARG A 76 -18.87 -10.79 -1.46
C ARG A 76 -19.18 -9.90 -2.67
N LEU A 77 -19.43 -10.54 -3.80
CA LEU A 77 -19.82 -9.87 -5.03
C LEU A 77 -21.21 -10.29 -5.46
N GLU A 78 -21.98 -9.29 -5.86
CA GLU A 78 -23.26 -9.40 -6.53
C GLU A 78 -23.18 -8.48 -7.74
N GLY A 79 -23.55 -8.99 -8.92
CA GLY A 79 -23.56 -8.19 -10.14
C GLY A 79 -24.72 -7.19 -10.11
N GLY A 80 -24.41 -5.90 -10.30
CA GLY A 80 -25.40 -4.85 -10.49
C GLY A 80 -25.27 -4.23 -11.88
N GLY A 81 -26.36 -4.23 -12.66
CA GLY A 81 -26.37 -3.66 -14.01
C GLY A 81 -27.53 -4.19 -14.85
N ALA A 82 -27.85 -3.51 -15.95
CA ALA A 82 -28.88 -3.95 -16.89
C ALA A 82 -28.34 -5.02 -17.86
N THR A 83 -27.03 -5.06 -18.06
CA THR A 83 -26.36 -6.03 -18.93
C THR A 83 -25.34 -6.88 -18.15
N PRO A 84 -25.04 -8.11 -18.61
CA PRO A 84 -23.98 -8.96 -18.05
C PRO A 84 -22.62 -8.25 -17.93
N TYR A 85 -22.32 -7.42 -18.92
CA TYR A 85 -21.09 -6.62 -18.95
C TYR A 85 -21.07 -5.55 -17.85
N GLU A 86 -22.16 -4.81 -17.67
CA GLU A 86 -22.28 -3.82 -16.59
C GLU A 86 -22.20 -4.48 -15.22
N ALA A 87 -22.86 -5.62 -15.05
CA ALA A 87 -22.82 -6.40 -13.81
C ALA A 87 -21.39 -6.88 -13.48
N ALA A 88 -20.65 -7.40 -14.47
CA ALA A 88 -19.25 -7.76 -14.31
C ALA A 88 -18.36 -6.55 -14.01
N LEU A 89 -18.60 -5.41 -14.66
CA LEU A 89 -17.86 -4.18 -14.44
C LEU A 89 -18.11 -3.61 -13.04
N ASP A 90 -19.35 -3.63 -12.55
CA ASP A 90 -19.71 -3.22 -11.19
C ASP A 90 -19.04 -4.10 -10.13
N MET A 91 -18.95 -5.42 -10.38
CA MET A 91 -18.21 -6.33 -9.51
C MET A 91 -16.72 -5.93 -9.41
N VAL A 92 -16.06 -5.63 -10.52
CA VAL A 92 -14.65 -5.18 -10.52
C VAL A 92 -14.49 -3.83 -9.83
N ARG A 93 -15.43 -2.89 -10.05
CA ARG A 93 -15.45 -1.59 -9.35
C ARG A 93 -15.64 -1.78 -7.85
N THR A 94 -16.55 -2.65 -7.44
CA THR A 94 -16.77 -3.02 -6.04
C THR A 94 -15.49 -3.51 -5.37
N LEU A 95 -14.70 -4.37 -6.02
CA LEU A 95 -13.42 -4.84 -5.47
C LEU A 95 -12.37 -3.74 -5.28
N ALA A 96 -12.36 -2.72 -6.14
CA ALA A 96 -11.37 -1.65 -6.12
C ALA A 96 -11.78 -0.43 -5.27
N GLU A 97 -13.09 -0.20 -5.12
CA GLU A 97 -13.64 1.04 -4.58
C GLU A 97 -14.31 0.84 -3.22
N LYS A 98 -15.01 -0.28 -3.01
CA LYS A 98 -15.63 -0.59 -1.72
C LYS A 98 -14.59 -1.16 -0.74
N PRO A 99 -14.71 -0.85 0.56
CA PRO A 99 -13.84 -1.45 1.56
C PRO A 99 -14.12 -2.94 1.65
N TRP A 100 -13.06 -3.73 1.69
CA TRP A 100 -13.15 -5.18 1.87
C TRP A 100 -13.70 -5.50 3.25
N GLU A 101 -14.59 -6.47 3.31
CA GLU A 101 -15.19 -6.95 4.55
C GLU A 101 -14.10 -7.46 5.46
N SER A 102 -13.99 -6.82 6.62
CA SER A 102 -13.07 -7.24 7.64
C SER A 102 -13.55 -6.71 9.00
N PRO A 103 -13.57 -7.54 10.04
CA PRO A 103 -14.00 -7.10 11.36
C PRO A 103 -13.08 -5.99 11.86
N GLY A 104 -13.67 -5.09 12.64
CA GLY A 104 -13.02 -3.90 13.19
C GLY A 104 -11.55 -4.12 13.60
N ALA A 105 -10.72 -3.14 13.21
CA ALA A 105 -9.27 -3.10 13.37
C ALA A 105 -8.52 -4.28 12.71
N THR A 106 -8.59 -4.36 11.38
CA THR A 106 -7.64 -5.18 10.62
C THR A 106 -6.21 -4.83 11.00
N GLN A 107 -5.38 -5.85 11.18
CA GLN A 107 -3.94 -5.68 11.39
C GLN A 107 -3.21 -5.08 10.16
N TYR A 108 -3.92 -4.94 9.03
CA TYR A 108 -3.40 -4.45 7.76
C TYR A 108 -3.92 -3.06 7.45
N LYS A 109 -3.09 -2.28 6.74
CA LYS A 109 -3.59 -1.07 6.07
C LYS A 109 -4.70 -1.49 5.08
N PRO A 110 -5.72 -0.66 4.81
CA PRO A 110 -6.65 -0.90 3.71
C PRO A 110 -5.90 -1.13 2.39
N LEU A 111 -6.47 -1.97 1.52
CA LEU A 111 -5.95 -2.18 0.17
C LEU A 111 -5.96 -0.85 -0.61
N ALA A 112 -4.89 -0.61 -1.38
CA ALA A 112 -4.76 0.59 -2.19
C ALA A 112 -4.85 0.24 -3.68
N PHE A 113 -5.73 0.95 -4.40
CA PHE A 113 -6.01 0.70 -5.81
C PHE A 113 -5.74 1.93 -6.70
N PRO A 114 -4.48 2.38 -6.84
CA PRO A 114 -4.16 3.57 -7.62
C PRO A 114 -4.41 3.43 -9.12
N ARG A 115 -4.25 2.24 -9.72
CA ARG A 115 -4.48 2.02 -11.16
C ARG A 115 -5.96 1.93 -11.48
N SER A 116 -6.73 1.18 -10.68
CA SER A 116 -8.18 1.13 -10.85
C SER A 116 -8.82 2.52 -10.67
N ARG A 117 -8.30 3.34 -9.74
CA ARG A 117 -8.73 4.74 -9.57
C ARG A 117 -8.41 5.65 -10.75
N LEU A 118 -7.28 5.41 -11.43
CA LEU A 118 -6.93 6.13 -12.65
C LEU A 118 -7.92 5.80 -13.76
N LEU A 119 -8.25 4.53 -13.96
CA LEU A 119 -9.29 4.12 -14.92
C LEU A 119 -10.67 4.67 -14.55
N GLY A 120 -11.01 4.73 -13.26
CA GLY A 120 -12.25 5.37 -12.80
C GLY A 120 -12.32 6.86 -13.12
N ALA A 121 -11.18 7.56 -13.08
CA ALA A 121 -11.14 8.97 -13.50
C ALA A 121 -11.41 9.11 -15.01
N ILE A 122 -10.86 8.20 -15.82
CA ILE A 122 -11.06 8.16 -17.27
C ILE A 122 -12.53 7.87 -17.58
N GLU A 123 -13.12 6.85 -16.97
CA GLU A 123 -14.55 6.53 -17.15
C GLU A 123 -15.47 7.67 -16.74
N GLN A 124 -15.20 8.33 -15.60
CA GLN A 124 -16.00 9.47 -15.16
C GLN A 124 -15.89 10.65 -16.15
N ALA A 125 -14.68 10.93 -16.65
CA ALA A 125 -14.48 11.96 -17.67
C ALA A 125 -15.21 11.61 -18.97
N THR A 126 -15.07 10.37 -19.46
CA THR A 126 -15.76 9.88 -20.66
C THR A 126 -17.28 9.98 -20.52
N ALA A 127 -17.84 9.50 -19.40
CA ALA A 127 -19.28 9.55 -19.16
C ALA A 127 -19.80 11.00 -19.11
N THR A 128 -19.03 11.94 -18.55
CA THR A 128 -19.40 13.36 -18.52
C THR A 128 -19.44 13.96 -19.93
N VAL A 129 -18.43 13.67 -20.76
CA VAL A 129 -18.37 14.20 -22.12
C VAL A 129 -19.44 13.58 -23.01
N VAL A 130 -19.62 12.26 -22.98
CA VAL A 130 -20.66 11.58 -23.77
C VAL A 130 -22.06 12.06 -23.38
N GLY A 131 -22.32 12.29 -22.09
CA GLY A 131 -23.59 12.85 -21.62
C GLY A 131 -23.83 14.31 -22.02
N GLN A 132 -22.78 15.06 -22.37
CA GLN A 132 -22.88 16.44 -22.89
C GLN A 132 -23.07 16.49 -24.40
N SER A 133 -22.64 15.45 -25.12
CA SER A 133 -22.70 15.34 -26.58
C SER A 133 -23.93 14.60 -27.12
N ASP A 134 -24.98 14.47 -26.30
CA ASP A 134 -26.26 13.82 -26.65
C ASP A 134 -26.11 12.41 -27.28
N GLY A 135 -25.06 11.68 -26.88
CA GLY A 135 -24.80 10.31 -27.33
C GLY A 135 -24.08 10.16 -28.67
N ASP A 136 -23.71 11.25 -29.36
CA ASP A 136 -22.86 11.14 -30.56
C ASP A 136 -21.44 10.71 -30.16
N THR A 137 -21.05 9.51 -30.59
CA THR A 137 -19.75 8.90 -30.28
C THR A 137 -18.74 9.06 -31.42
N GLY A 138 -19.15 9.63 -32.57
CA GLY A 138 -18.33 9.78 -33.77
C GLY A 138 -17.21 10.80 -33.63
N GLU A 139 -17.47 11.91 -32.93
CA GLU A 139 -16.52 12.99 -32.66
C GLU A 139 -16.40 13.31 -31.17
N ILE A 140 -16.14 12.30 -30.33
CA ILE A 140 -15.73 12.59 -28.96
C ILE A 140 -14.39 13.31 -29.02
N GLY A 141 -14.41 14.63 -28.82
CA GLY A 141 -13.21 15.46 -28.81
C GLY A 141 -12.24 14.99 -27.74
N GLU A 142 -11.12 14.41 -28.15
CA GLU A 142 -10.06 13.94 -27.24
C GLU A 142 -9.62 15.06 -26.28
N GLU A 143 -9.61 16.29 -26.77
CA GLU A 143 -9.33 17.51 -26.01
C GLU A 143 -10.32 17.75 -24.88
N LEU A 144 -11.62 17.52 -25.10
CA LEU A 144 -12.66 17.68 -24.09
C LEU A 144 -12.52 16.63 -22.98
N ILE A 145 -12.21 15.39 -23.33
CA ILE A 145 -11.93 14.33 -22.34
C ILE A 145 -10.70 14.68 -21.51
N LEU A 146 -9.61 15.11 -22.16
CA LEU A 146 -8.37 15.47 -21.47
C LEU A 146 -8.57 16.70 -20.57
N GLU A 147 -9.38 17.67 -21.01
CA GLU A 147 -9.74 18.83 -20.20
C GLU A 147 -10.54 18.40 -18.97
N GLN A 148 -11.52 17.51 -19.14
CA GLN A 148 -12.30 16.99 -18.01
C GLN A 148 -11.44 16.16 -17.06
N LEU A 149 -10.53 15.33 -17.56
CA LEU A 149 -9.53 14.61 -16.75
C LEU A 149 -8.63 15.56 -15.96
N ARG A 150 -8.23 16.69 -16.55
CA ARG A 150 -7.46 17.74 -15.89
C ARG A 150 -8.27 18.39 -14.77
N ARG A 151 -9.56 18.68 -14.99
CA ARG A 151 -10.48 19.19 -13.97
C ARG A 151 -10.67 18.21 -12.81
N LEU A 152 -10.80 16.91 -13.10
CA LEU A 152 -10.81 15.83 -12.11
C LEU A 152 -9.44 15.62 -11.44
N ARG A 153 -8.39 16.30 -11.90
CA ARG A 153 -6.99 16.14 -11.45
C ARG A 153 -6.54 14.69 -11.48
N TRP A 154 -6.99 13.93 -12.48
CA TRP A 154 -6.69 12.51 -12.66
C TRP A 154 -7.12 11.64 -11.47
N ARG A 155 -8.22 12.03 -10.80
CA ARG A 155 -8.81 11.28 -9.68
C ARG A 155 -10.31 11.17 -9.92
N ALA A 156 -10.83 9.96 -9.85
CA ALA A 156 -12.27 9.77 -9.74
C ALA A 156 -12.78 10.49 -8.49
N ASP A 157 -13.88 11.23 -8.62
CA ASP A 157 -14.59 11.74 -7.48
C ASP A 157 -15.11 10.56 -6.67
N ARG A 158 -14.81 10.57 -5.38
CA ARG A 158 -15.45 9.60 -4.48
C ARG A 158 -16.79 10.17 -4.05
N PRO A 159 -17.86 9.37 -3.99
CA PRO A 159 -19.00 9.73 -3.16
C PRO A 159 -18.46 10.06 -1.77
N ARG A 160 -18.75 11.28 -1.34
CA ARG A 160 -18.14 11.98 -0.22
C ARG A 160 -18.43 11.26 1.09
N ARG A 161 -17.66 10.24 1.45
CA ARG A 161 -17.63 9.67 2.80
C ARG A 161 -16.60 10.43 3.62
N GLY A 162 -17.10 11.33 4.47
CA GLY A 162 -16.30 12.13 5.39
C GLY A 162 -15.46 11.25 6.31
N THR A 163 -14.26 11.76 6.65
CA THR A 163 -13.46 11.50 7.89
C THR A 163 -11.94 11.52 7.71
N TRP A 164 -11.38 11.85 6.53
CA TRP A 164 -9.92 12.11 6.49
C TRP A 164 -9.55 13.41 7.24
N GLY A 165 -10.36 14.46 7.08
CA GLY A 165 -10.22 15.72 7.82
C GLY A 165 -10.44 15.59 9.33
N SER A 166 -11.26 14.63 9.79
CA SER A 166 -11.46 14.38 11.22
C SER A 166 -10.36 13.51 11.83
N SER A 167 -9.62 12.71 11.05
CA SER A 167 -8.50 11.92 11.56
C SER A 167 -7.25 12.78 11.83
N LEU A 168 -7.03 13.84 11.03
CA LEU A 168 -6.05 14.88 11.33
C LEU A 168 -6.50 15.78 12.49
N ARG A 169 -7.77 16.20 12.53
CA ARG A 169 -8.30 16.97 13.68
C ARG A 169 -8.34 16.17 15.00
N ASN A 170 -8.56 14.86 14.95
CA ASN A 170 -8.56 14.01 16.15
C ASN A 170 -7.15 13.64 16.62
N SER A 171 -6.11 13.78 15.78
CA SER A 171 -4.73 13.54 16.21
C SER A 171 -4.12 14.71 16.99
N VAL A 172 -4.83 15.84 17.06
CA VAL A 172 -4.40 17.07 17.76
C VAL A 172 -5.41 17.44 18.88
N ARG A 173 -6.33 16.53 19.24
CA ARG A 173 -7.20 16.76 20.41
C ARG A 173 -6.43 16.48 21.71
N PRO A 174 -6.54 17.36 22.73
CA PRO A 174 -5.85 17.20 24.02
C PRO A 174 -6.24 15.91 24.75
N GLU A 175 -7.40 15.34 24.43
CA GLU A 175 -7.96 14.11 25.01
C GLU A 175 -7.28 12.82 24.50
N THR A 176 -6.49 12.88 23.42
CA THR A 176 -5.81 11.68 22.87
C THR A 176 -4.40 11.57 23.43
N PHE A 177 -3.90 10.34 23.63
CA PHE A 177 -2.54 10.06 24.14
C PHE A 177 -1.43 10.86 23.43
N VAL A 178 -1.60 11.16 22.13
CA VAL A 178 -0.65 11.99 21.34
C VAL A 178 -0.76 13.48 21.68
N GLY A 179 -1.98 13.99 21.91
CA GLY A 179 -2.20 15.37 22.36
C GLY A 179 -1.69 15.60 23.78
N ALA A 180 -1.96 14.67 24.70
CA ALA A 180 -1.44 14.69 26.06
C ALA A 180 0.10 14.58 26.09
N LEU A 181 0.68 13.72 25.25
CA LEU A 181 2.13 13.59 25.11
C LEU A 181 2.78 14.85 24.50
N PHE A 182 2.15 15.48 23.51
CA PHE A 182 2.62 16.73 22.92
C PHE A 182 2.55 17.88 23.93
N ILE A 183 1.44 18.02 24.67
CA ILE A 183 1.29 19.03 25.71
C ILE A 183 2.26 18.76 26.86
N ALA A 184 2.42 17.51 27.30
CA ALA A 184 3.39 17.16 28.34
C ALA A 184 4.84 17.44 27.91
N LEU A 185 5.21 17.12 26.66
CA LEU A 185 6.51 17.49 26.10
C LEU A 185 6.68 19.01 26.02
N LEU A 186 5.65 19.75 25.61
CA LEU A 186 5.70 21.21 25.52
C LEU A 186 5.81 21.86 26.90
N SER A 187 5.09 21.34 27.90
CA SER A 187 5.14 21.78 29.29
C SER A 187 6.48 21.49 29.95
N VAL A 188 7.09 20.32 29.69
CA VAL A 188 8.44 19.97 30.17
C VAL A 188 9.51 20.83 29.47
N LEU A 189 9.36 21.10 28.17
CA LEU A 189 10.26 22.00 27.44
C LEU A 189 10.16 23.46 27.91
N LEU A 190 9.00 23.91 28.40
CA LEU A 190 8.83 25.27 28.94
C LEU A 190 9.44 25.48 30.33
N GLY A 191 9.64 24.41 31.10
CA GLY A 191 10.11 24.51 32.50
C GLY A 191 11.63 24.67 32.66
N GLU A 192 12.42 24.27 31.66
CA GLU A 192 13.87 24.05 31.86
C GLU A 192 14.76 24.48 30.67
N ILE A 193 14.16 24.96 29.57
CA ILE A 193 14.87 25.35 28.34
C ILE A 193 14.53 26.79 27.99
N ASP A 194 15.54 27.53 27.53
CA ASP A 194 15.41 28.91 27.03
C ASP A 194 14.26 29.03 26.02
N TRP A 195 13.37 30.00 26.23
CA TRP A 195 12.07 30.09 25.55
C TRP A 195 12.19 30.17 24.01
N PHE A 196 13.34 30.63 23.52
CA PHE A 196 13.64 30.72 22.10
C PHE A 196 13.68 29.36 21.41
N LEU A 197 14.16 28.31 22.09
CA LEU A 197 14.33 26.98 21.48
C LEU A 197 12.99 26.24 21.36
N THR A 198 12.07 26.48 22.29
CA THR A 198 10.70 25.92 22.26
C THR A 198 9.88 26.53 21.11
N VAL A 199 9.98 27.85 20.92
CA VAL A 199 9.34 28.58 19.80
C VAL A 199 9.89 28.11 18.45
N LEU A 200 11.20 27.89 18.35
CA LEU A 200 11.83 27.45 17.11
C LEU A 200 11.36 26.04 16.70
N VAL A 201 11.28 25.10 17.64
CA VAL A 201 10.77 23.74 17.38
C VAL A 201 9.28 23.76 17.00
N ALA A 202 8.46 24.56 17.70
CA ALA A 202 7.03 24.70 17.38
C ALA A 202 6.80 25.30 15.98
N SER A 203 7.61 26.29 15.61
CA SER A 203 7.59 26.93 14.30
C SER A 203 8.00 25.97 13.19
N LEU A 204 9.05 25.17 13.41
CA LEU A 204 9.52 24.18 12.45
C LEU A 204 8.50 23.05 12.24
N ALA A 205 7.80 22.64 13.31
CA ALA A 205 6.69 21.69 13.22
C ALA A 205 5.50 22.24 12.44
N LEU A 206 5.12 23.50 12.67
CA LEU A 206 4.06 24.20 11.92
C LEU A 206 4.42 24.36 10.44
N VAL A 207 5.65 24.76 10.12
CA VAL A 207 6.15 24.86 8.75
C VAL A 207 6.18 23.48 8.10
N GLY A 208 6.63 22.44 8.80
CA GLY A 208 6.59 21.06 8.30
C GLY A 208 5.16 20.60 7.96
N LEU A 209 4.18 20.90 8.83
CA LEU A 209 2.77 20.61 8.58
C LEU A 209 2.20 21.42 7.40
N ALA A 210 2.57 22.69 7.29
CA ALA A 210 2.16 23.57 6.19
C ALA A 210 2.73 23.09 4.85
N VAL A 211 4.02 22.73 4.81
CA VAL A 211 4.68 22.15 3.63
C VAL A 211 4.04 20.81 3.25
N VAL A 212 3.76 19.93 4.21
CA VAL A 212 3.04 18.66 3.93
C VAL A 212 1.63 18.93 3.38
N GLY A 213 0.92 19.92 3.92
CA GLY A 213 -0.39 20.34 3.44
C GLY A 213 -0.37 20.96 2.04
N LEU A 214 0.65 21.77 1.75
CA LEU A 214 0.86 22.42 0.45
C LEU A 214 1.29 21.39 -0.60
N VAL A 215 2.25 20.51 -0.28
CA VAL A 215 2.66 19.39 -1.13
C VAL A 215 1.49 18.44 -1.37
N GLY A 216 0.62 18.19 -0.38
CA GLY A 216 -0.61 17.41 -0.57
C GLY A 216 -1.60 18.03 -1.57
N ARG A 217 -1.63 19.37 -1.67
CA ARG A 217 -2.53 20.12 -2.58
C ARG A 217 -1.92 20.39 -3.95
N SER A 218 -0.60 20.62 -4.01
CA SER A 218 0.11 21.16 -5.17
C SER A 218 1.15 20.21 -5.76
N ALA A 219 1.41 19.04 -5.16
CA ALA A 219 2.34 18.09 -5.74
C ALA A 219 1.88 17.71 -7.15
N PRO A 220 2.78 17.79 -8.16
CA PRO A 220 2.46 17.35 -9.50
C PRO A 220 1.95 15.90 -9.43
N PRO A 221 0.90 15.54 -10.20
CA PRO A 221 0.22 14.26 -10.09
C PRO A 221 1.19 13.07 -10.16
N LEU A 222 2.36 13.25 -10.80
CA LEU A 222 3.44 12.27 -10.90
C LEU A 222 3.99 11.74 -9.58
N LEU A 223 4.10 12.53 -8.50
CA LEU A 223 4.72 11.99 -7.27
C LEU A 223 3.84 10.93 -6.60
N TRP A 224 2.51 11.04 -6.74
CA TRP A 224 1.54 10.13 -6.14
C TRP A 224 0.98 9.08 -7.12
N LEU A 225 0.78 9.44 -8.39
CA LEU A 225 0.38 8.52 -9.46
C LEU A 225 1.55 7.76 -10.08
N ARG A 226 2.79 8.00 -9.64
CA ARG A 226 4.03 7.46 -10.22
C ARG A 226 4.00 5.99 -10.63
N ARG A 227 3.29 5.15 -9.85
CA ARG A 227 3.11 3.72 -10.15
C ARG A 227 2.01 3.47 -11.17
N ALA A 228 0.87 4.15 -11.03
CA ALA A 228 -0.25 4.04 -11.96
C ALA A 228 0.09 4.62 -13.33
N SER A 229 0.74 5.79 -13.37
CA SER A 229 1.20 6.44 -14.60
C SER A 229 2.26 5.62 -15.32
N ARG A 230 3.26 5.09 -14.59
CA ARG A 230 4.24 4.17 -15.15
C ARG A 230 3.57 2.92 -15.73
N TRP A 231 2.70 2.27 -14.96
CA TRP A 231 1.99 1.08 -15.43
C TRP A 231 1.17 1.37 -16.68
N PHE A 232 0.45 2.49 -16.71
CA PHE A 232 -0.36 2.91 -17.84
C PHE A 232 0.48 3.18 -19.10
N ALA A 233 1.65 3.80 -18.93
CA ALA A 233 2.60 4.05 -20.02
C ALA A 233 3.31 2.78 -20.53
N THR A 234 3.55 1.78 -19.67
CA THR A 234 4.36 0.60 -20.04
C THR A 234 3.54 -0.68 -20.24
N THR A 235 2.23 -0.68 -19.99
CA THR A 235 1.45 -1.91 -20.14
C THR A 235 1.29 -2.28 -21.61
N SER A 236 1.61 -3.54 -21.92
CA SER A 236 1.58 -4.11 -23.27
C SER A 236 0.15 -4.37 -23.77
N SER A 237 -0.81 -4.58 -22.88
CA SER A 237 -2.23 -4.74 -23.23
C SER A 237 -2.82 -3.52 -23.92
N LEU A 238 -2.34 -2.32 -23.56
CA LEU A 238 -2.68 -1.09 -24.26
C LEU A 238 -1.92 -0.99 -25.59
N ALA A 239 -0.65 -1.40 -25.62
CA ALA A 239 0.22 -1.32 -26.80
C ALA A 239 -0.23 -2.24 -27.95
N ALA A 240 -0.57 -3.51 -27.67
CA ALA A 240 -1.03 -4.48 -28.67
C ALA A 240 -2.35 -4.06 -29.32
N SER A 241 -3.12 -3.26 -28.61
CA SER A 241 -4.39 -2.75 -29.09
C SER A 241 -4.27 -1.41 -29.80
N SER A 242 -3.12 -0.74 -29.70
CA SER A 242 -2.92 0.60 -30.25
C SER A 242 -1.96 0.52 -31.43
N THR A 243 -2.48 0.32 -32.64
CA THR A 243 -1.74 0.11 -33.89
C THR A 243 -0.99 1.35 -34.43
N GLY A 244 -0.71 2.38 -33.61
CA GLY A 244 -0.14 3.62 -34.14
C GLY A 244 0.51 4.58 -33.15
N TYR A 245 0.92 4.16 -31.94
CA TYR A 245 1.53 5.09 -30.98
C TYR A 245 2.97 4.72 -30.60
N PRO A 246 3.90 5.67 -30.63
CA PRO A 246 5.28 5.40 -30.26
C PRO A 246 5.35 5.06 -28.76
N SER A 247 5.70 3.81 -28.44
CA SER A 247 6.22 3.45 -27.12
C SER A 247 7.52 4.19 -26.78
N ASP A 248 8.15 4.81 -27.78
CA ASP A 248 9.53 5.29 -27.78
C ASP A 248 9.72 6.64 -27.07
N GLY A 249 8.66 7.24 -26.55
CA GLY A 249 8.71 8.53 -25.83
C GLY A 249 8.78 8.42 -24.30
N TRP A 250 8.57 7.22 -23.71
CA TRP A 250 8.58 7.10 -22.25
C TRP A 250 10.01 6.99 -21.72
N SER A 251 10.45 8.01 -21.00
CA SER A 251 11.71 7.94 -20.25
C SER A 251 11.52 8.36 -18.79
N ARG A 252 12.38 7.83 -17.91
CA ARG A 252 12.42 8.24 -16.49
C ARG A 252 12.92 9.68 -16.30
N LEU A 253 13.62 10.21 -17.30
CA LEU A 253 14.35 11.47 -17.22
C LEU A 253 13.65 12.61 -17.98
N SER A 254 12.61 12.32 -18.76
CA SER A 254 11.81 13.30 -19.51
C SER A 254 10.36 13.33 -19.00
N PRO A 255 10.07 14.14 -17.95
CA PRO A 255 8.71 14.28 -17.43
C PRO A 255 7.69 14.67 -18.51
N ARG A 256 8.04 15.56 -19.44
CA ARG A 256 7.15 16.03 -20.52
C ARG A 256 6.79 14.89 -21.49
N GLY A 257 7.76 14.20 -22.07
CA GLY A 257 7.49 13.08 -22.99
C GLY A 257 6.70 11.94 -22.32
N SER A 258 6.99 11.66 -21.04
CA SER A 258 6.20 10.66 -20.29
C SER A 258 4.74 11.07 -20.12
N TRP A 259 4.45 12.38 -20.00
CA TRP A 259 3.08 12.89 -19.90
C TRP A 259 2.33 12.83 -21.22
N ASP A 260 3.00 13.08 -22.34
CA ASP A 260 2.40 13.02 -23.67
C ASP A 260 1.92 11.60 -23.99
N VAL A 261 2.75 10.60 -23.71
CA VAL A 261 2.39 9.17 -23.84
C VAL A 261 1.16 8.82 -22.98
N ILE A 262 1.08 9.35 -21.76
CA ILE A 262 -0.06 9.09 -20.86
C ILE A 262 -1.33 9.76 -21.39
N ARG A 263 -1.27 11.00 -21.88
CA ARG A 263 -2.43 11.73 -22.42
C ARG A 263 -3.01 11.01 -23.63
N VAL A 264 -2.15 10.64 -24.58
CA VAL A 264 -2.53 9.91 -25.79
C VAL A 264 -3.19 8.57 -25.45
N ARG A 265 -2.58 7.79 -24.54
CA ARG A 265 -3.16 6.52 -24.10
C ARG A 265 -4.48 6.72 -23.34
N ALA A 266 -4.63 7.80 -22.58
CA ALA A 266 -5.85 8.09 -21.84
C ALA A 266 -7.02 8.41 -22.78
N ALA A 267 -6.77 9.20 -23.83
CA ALA A 267 -7.75 9.47 -24.88
C ALA A 267 -8.17 8.19 -25.62
N ALA A 268 -7.20 7.33 -25.99
CA ALA A 268 -7.50 6.06 -26.65
C ALA A 268 -8.34 5.11 -25.78
N VAL A 269 -8.03 5.03 -24.48
CA VAL A 269 -8.85 4.25 -23.54
C VAL A 269 -10.24 4.86 -23.39
N ALA A 270 -10.34 6.18 -23.28
CA ALA A 270 -11.62 6.88 -23.17
C ALA A 270 -12.53 6.62 -24.39
N LYS A 271 -11.98 6.67 -25.61
CA LYS A 271 -12.72 6.35 -26.84
C LYS A 271 -13.28 4.93 -26.81
N ARG A 272 -12.50 3.96 -26.33
CA ARG A 272 -12.99 2.58 -26.17
C ARG A 272 -14.00 2.39 -25.07
N VAL A 273 -13.85 3.11 -23.97
CA VAL A 273 -14.87 3.13 -22.91
C VAL A 273 -16.19 3.66 -23.47
N ALA A 274 -16.16 4.69 -24.31
CA ALA A 274 -17.34 5.21 -24.98
C ALA A 274 -17.96 4.18 -25.95
N HIS A 275 -17.16 3.55 -26.82
CA HIS A 275 -17.65 2.48 -27.70
C HIS A 275 -18.21 1.28 -26.93
N ALA A 276 -17.62 0.93 -25.78
CA ALA A 276 -18.13 -0.12 -24.91
C ALA A 276 -19.51 0.23 -24.33
N GLY A 277 -19.72 1.51 -23.96
CA GLY A 277 -21.02 2.04 -23.57
C GLY A 277 -22.04 2.00 -24.72
N ALA A 278 -21.61 2.28 -25.94
CA ALA A 278 -22.44 2.27 -27.14
C ALA A 278 -22.85 0.87 -27.63
N GLY A 279 -22.28 -0.22 -27.09
CA GLY A 279 -22.69 -1.57 -27.44
C GLY A 279 -21.63 -2.46 -28.07
N ASP A 280 -20.45 -1.94 -28.41
CA ASP A 280 -19.40 -2.71 -29.08
C ASP A 280 -18.87 -3.83 -28.17
N GLY A 281 -19.07 -5.08 -28.59
CA GLY A 281 -18.65 -6.28 -27.85
C GLY A 281 -17.14 -6.38 -27.63
N HIS A 282 -16.33 -6.00 -28.62
CA HIS A 282 -14.87 -6.01 -28.49
C HIS A 282 -14.40 -4.91 -27.54
N ALA A 283 -15.00 -3.73 -27.61
CA ALA A 283 -14.71 -2.63 -26.69
C ALA A 283 -15.11 -2.98 -25.24
N ARG A 284 -16.26 -3.63 -25.05
CA ARG A 284 -16.72 -4.14 -23.73
C ARG A 284 -15.75 -5.14 -23.13
N GLN A 285 -15.33 -6.15 -23.91
CA GLN A 285 -14.34 -7.13 -23.47
C GLN A 285 -13.01 -6.46 -23.10
N PHE A 286 -12.50 -5.59 -23.97
CA PHE A 286 -11.26 -4.85 -23.72
C PHE A 286 -11.34 -4.02 -22.43
N HIS A 287 -12.44 -3.28 -22.24
CA HIS A 287 -12.61 -2.44 -21.07
C HIS A 287 -12.67 -3.26 -19.77
N LEU A 288 -13.44 -4.36 -19.76
CA LEU A 288 -13.52 -5.26 -18.61
C LEU A 288 -12.14 -5.86 -18.28
N GLU A 289 -11.44 -6.39 -19.28
CA GLU A 289 -10.11 -6.98 -19.11
C GLU A 289 -9.08 -5.95 -18.64
N LEU A 290 -9.12 -4.71 -19.14
CA LEU A 290 -8.26 -3.62 -18.69
C LEU A 290 -8.51 -3.27 -17.21
N ARG A 291 -9.79 -3.24 -16.79
CA ARG A 291 -10.18 -3.01 -15.40
C ARG A 291 -9.73 -4.15 -14.47
N VAL A 292 -9.90 -5.39 -14.89
CA VAL A 292 -9.40 -6.58 -14.18
C VAL A 292 -7.87 -6.54 -14.08
N GLN A 293 -7.17 -6.18 -15.14
CA GLN A 293 -5.72 -6.08 -15.12
C GLN A 293 -5.23 -5.01 -14.15
N ALA A 294 -5.86 -3.83 -14.12
CA ALA A 294 -5.53 -2.79 -13.15
C ALA A 294 -5.77 -3.26 -11.71
N LEU A 295 -6.88 -3.96 -11.46
CA LEU A 295 -7.21 -4.54 -10.16
C LEU A 295 -6.15 -5.57 -9.72
N LEU A 296 -5.83 -6.56 -10.56
CA LEU A 296 -4.85 -7.60 -10.24
C LEU A 296 -3.46 -7.03 -10.01
N GLU A 297 -3.04 -6.04 -10.80
CA GLU A 297 -1.75 -5.37 -10.62
C GLU A 297 -1.71 -4.59 -9.30
N ASP A 298 -2.80 -3.91 -8.92
CA ASP A 298 -2.91 -3.24 -7.64
C ASP A 298 -2.89 -4.25 -6.48
N LEU A 299 -3.59 -5.39 -6.59
CA LEU A 299 -3.52 -6.47 -5.61
C LEU A 299 -2.10 -7.04 -5.50
N ARG A 300 -1.45 -7.41 -6.60
CA ARG A 300 -0.04 -7.85 -6.61
C ARG A 300 0.84 -6.83 -5.91
N ASP A 301 0.67 -5.55 -6.20
CA ASP A 301 1.43 -4.49 -5.56
C ASP A 301 1.22 -4.48 -4.04
N ASN A 302 -0.01 -4.67 -3.55
CA ASN A 302 -0.33 -4.74 -2.12
C ASN A 302 0.35 -5.93 -1.41
N TYR A 303 0.63 -7.04 -2.11
CA TYR A 303 1.22 -8.26 -1.57
C TYR A 303 2.71 -8.45 -1.92
N ARG A 304 3.28 -7.65 -2.83
CA ARG A 304 4.69 -7.74 -3.23
C ARG A 304 5.63 -7.34 -2.09
N PRO A 305 6.62 -8.19 -1.71
CA PRO A 305 7.64 -7.82 -0.76
C PRO A 305 8.52 -6.71 -1.37
N ARG A 306 8.65 -5.57 -0.68
CA ARG A 306 9.57 -4.49 -1.06
C ARG A 306 10.55 -4.27 0.09
N ALA A 307 11.83 -4.13 -0.22
CA ALA A 307 12.91 -4.02 0.77
C ALA A 307 12.73 -2.88 1.80
N ALA A 308 12.03 -1.79 1.44
CA ALA A 308 11.83 -0.63 2.32
C ALA A 308 10.51 -0.63 3.11
N ASP A 309 9.57 -1.54 2.83
CA ASP A 309 8.27 -1.58 3.52
C ASP A 309 8.10 -2.91 4.26
N TRP A 310 8.83 -3.05 5.39
CA TRP A 310 8.71 -4.17 6.33
C TRP A 310 7.27 -4.37 6.83
N ARG A 311 6.40 -3.37 6.66
CA ARG A 311 4.97 -3.44 6.98
C ARG A 311 4.19 -4.35 6.01
N ARG A 312 4.72 -4.72 4.83
CA ARG A 312 4.06 -5.62 3.87
C ARG A 312 4.27 -7.11 4.13
N ALA A 313 5.27 -7.49 4.93
CA ALA A 313 5.37 -8.85 5.49
C ALA A 313 4.20 -9.20 6.42
N LYS A 314 3.37 -8.20 6.78
CA LYS A 314 2.18 -8.40 7.59
C LYS A 314 1.12 -9.21 6.86
N ARG A 315 0.88 -9.00 5.55
CA ARG A 315 -0.24 -9.65 4.85
C ARG A 315 0.03 -11.12 4.62
N THR A 316 -0.35 -11.95 5.59
CA THR A 316 -0.09 -13.39 5.57
C THR A 316 -1.17 -14.21 4.86
N ARG A 317 -2.27 -13.57 4.45
CA ARG A 317 -3.48 -14.22 3.91
C ARG A 317 -3.90 -13.57 2.61
N PRO A 318 -4.35 -14.33 1.61
CA PRO A 318 -4.79 -13.77 0.32
C PRO A 318 -6.11 -13.00 0.48
N PRO A 319 -6.43 -12.07 -0.44
CA PRO A 319 -7.78 -11.57 -0.62
C PRO A 319 -8.67 -12.67 -1.21
N VAL A 320 -9.85 -12.85 -0.61
CA VAL A 320 -10.83 -13.88 -1.00
C VAL A 320 -12.08 -13.22 -1.57
N VAL A 321 -12.45 -13.61 -2.78
CA VAL A 321 -13.66 -13.15 -3.47
C VAL A 321 -14.66 -14.27 -3.55
N LEU A 322 -15.91 -13.97 -3.21
CA LEU A 322 -16.99 -14.96 -3.13
C LEU A 322 -18.13 -14.55 -4.06
N LEU A 323 -18.41 -15.40 -5.04
CA LEU A 323 -19.56 -15.31 -5.94
C LEU A 323 -20.58 -16.37 -5.53
N HIS A 324 -21.68 -15.92 -4.91
CA HIS A 324 -22.71 -16.83 -4.40
C HIS A 324 -23.43 -17.57 -5.50
N ARG A 325 -23.54 -16.95 -6.66
CA ARG A 325 -24.08 -17.52 -7.88
C ARG A 325 -23.39 -16.82 -9.04
N ALA A 326 -22.76 -17.57 -9.94
CA ALA A 326 -22.14 -17.06 -11.15
C ALA A 326 -22.96 -17.55 -12.34
N THR A 327 -23.64 -16.65 -13.04
CA THR A 327 -24.38 -16.95 -14.28
C THR A 327 -23.84 -16.09 -15.42
N GLN A 328 -24.32 -16.35 -16.64
CA GLN A 328 -24.08 -15.43 -17.75
C GLN A 328 -24.77 -14.09 -17.47
N ASP A 329 -26.04 -14.12 -17.06
CA ASP A 329 -26.88 -12.95 -16.90
C ASP A 329 -26.37 -11.98 -15.84
N ASN A 330 -25.90 -12.50 -14.71
CA ASN A 330 -25.38 -11.67 -13.62
C ASN A 330 -23.92 -11.24 -13.83
N GLY A 331 -23.30 -11.60 -14.97
CA GLY A 331 -21.92 -11.25 -15.30
C GLY A 331 -20.85 -12.03 -14.53
N GLY A 332 -21.22 -13.00 -13.69
CA GLY A 332 -20.28 -13.78 -12.88
C GLY A 332 -19.34 -14.62 -13.75
N ILE A 333 -19.88 -15.28 -14.78
CA ILE A 333 -19.06 -16.06 -15.73
C ILE A 333 -18.14 -15.14 -16.53
N LEU A 334 -18.64 -13.97 -16.97
CA LEU A 334 -17.82 -12.98 -17.67
C LEU A 334 -16.65 -12.47 -16.82
N LEU A 335 -16.88 -12.24 -15.53
CA LEU A 335 -15.82 -11.85 -14.59
C LEU A 335 -14.75 -12.94 -14.44
N ILE A 336 -15.17 -14.20 -14.24
CA ILE A 336 -14.23 -15.33 -14.10
C ILE A 336 -13.38 -15.47 -15.37
N ASN A 337 -14.00 -15.39 -16.55
CA ASN A 337 -13.31 -15.45 -17.83
C ASN A 337 -12.33 -14.29 -18.01
N ALA A 338 -12.73 -13.06 -17.66
CA ALA A 338 -11.84 -11.89 -17.74
C ALA A 338 -10.62 -12.04 -16.82
N ILE A 339 -10.79 -12.56 -15.60
CA ILE A 339 -9.67 -12.84 -14.68
C ILE A 339 -8.76 -13.94 -15.25
N ASN A 340 -9.34 -15.04 -15.76
CA ASN A 340 -8.58 -16.12 -16.41
C ASN A 340 -7.75 -15.58 -17.58
N ASN A 341 -8.36 -14.84 -18.51
CA ASN A 341 -7.68 -14.30 -19.69
C ASN A 341 -6.52 -13.38 -19.33
N VAL A 342 -6.71 -12.51 -18.34
CA VAL A 342 -5.65 -11.61 -17.87
C VAL A 342 -4.51 -12.37 -17.20
N ARG A 343 -4.81 -13.42 -16.41
CA ARG A 343 -3.80 -14.28 -15.79
C ARG A 343 -3.03 -15.09 -16.83
N SER A 344 -3.72 -15.71 -17.80
CA SER A 344 -3.11 -16.50 -18.87
C SER A 344 -2.18 -15.66 -19.74
N ARG A 345 -2.55 -14.43 -20.11
CA ARG A 345 -1.67 -13.56 -20.92
C ARG A 345 -0.42 -13.06 -20.18
N ARG A 346 -0.46 -12.98 -18.86
CA ARG A 346 0.66 -12.45 -18.06
C ARG A 346 1.58 -13.55 -17.53
N SER A 347 1.07 -14.78 -17.38
CA SER A 347 1.75 -15.90 -16.70
C SER A 347 2.29 -15.53 -15.32
N GLU A 348 1.72 -14.50 -14.67
CA GLU A 348 2.16 -13.99 -13.38
C GLU A 348 1.19 -14.44 -12.28
N VAL A 349 1.71 -15.17 -11.30
CA VAL A 349 0.96 -15.55 -10.10
C VAL A 349 0.49 -14.30 -9.34
N ASP A 350 -0.80 -14.22 -9.07
CA ASP A 350 -1.39 -13.15 -8.28
C ASP A 350 -2.04 -13.70 -7.01
N PRO A 351 -2.27 -12.83 -6.00
CA PRO A 351 -2.67 -13.30 -4.69
C PRO A 351 -4.17 -13.62 -4.59
N LEU A 352 -4.99 -13.31 -5.59
CA LEU A 352 -6.46 -13.36 -5.49
C LEU A 352 -6.96 -14.81 -5.47
N LEU A 353 -7.71 -15.17 -4.44
CA LEU A 353 -8.46 -16.44 -4.37
C LEU A 353 -9.93 -16.14 -4.64
N LEU A 354 -10.54 -16.83 -5.59
CA LEU A 354 -11.96 -16.69 -5.93
C LEU A 354 -12.67 -18.02 -5.71
N LEU A 355 -13.84 -17.99 -5.09
CA LEU A 355 -14.76 -19.13 -4.99
C LEU A 355 -16.11 -18.71 -5.59
N ALA A 356 -16.58 -19.47 -6.57
CA ALA A 356 -17.84 -19.24 -7.25
C ALA A 356 -18.70 -20.50 -7.29
N ALA A 357 -19.99 -20.36 -6.97
CA ALA A 357 -20.98 -21.38 -7.25
C ALA A 357 -21.59 -21.16 -8.64
N LEU A 358 -21.53 -22.18 -9.47
CA LEU A 358 -22.08 -22.20 -10.82
C LEU A 358 -23.31 -23.13 -10.82
N PRO A 359 -24.49 -22.66 -11.28
CA PRO A 359 -25.65 -23.54 -11.44
C PRO A 359 -25.38 -24.73 -12.36
N ALA A 360 -26.03 -25.87 -12.12
CA ALA A 360 -25.85 -27.11 -12.87
C ALA A 360 -26.11 -26.96 -14.37
N ALA A 361 -27.10 -26.13 -14.75
CA ALA A 361 -27.46 -25.86 -16.14
C ALA A 361 -26.46 -24.93 -16.86
N GLU A 362 -25.67 -24.16 -16.11
CA GLU A 362 -24.75 -23.17 -16.69
C GLU A 362 -23.47 -23.83 -17.20
N VAL A 363 -23.00 -23.38 -18.37
CA VAL A 363 -21.77 -23.87 -18.97
C VAL A 363 -20.81 -22.70 -19.18
N MET A 364 -19.62 -22.82 -18.60
CA MET A 364 -18.54 -21.89 -18.91
C MET A 364 -18.02 -22.20 -20.32
N ARG A 365 -18.31 -21.31 -21.28
CA ARG A 365 -17.71 -21.36 -22.63
C ARG A 365 -16.19 -21.44 -22.49
N HIS A 366 -15.54 -22.21 -23.37
CA HIS A 366 -14.09 -22.47 -23.34
C HIS A 366 -13.60 -23.43 -22.22
N THR A 367 -14.53 -24.15 -21.59
CA THR A 367 -14.18 -25.37 -20.83
C THR A 367 -13.91 -26.49 -21.84
N PRO A 368 -12.69 -27.07 -21.90
CA PRO A 368 -12.51 -28.29 -22.68
C PRO A 368 -13.45 -29.36 -22.10
N PRO A 369 -14.13 -30.16 -22.95
CA PRO A 369 -14.86 -31.31 -22.45
C PRO A 369 -13.88 -32.17 -21.63
N PRO A 370 -14.34 -32.81 -20.52
CA PRO A 370 -13.48 -33.69 -19.76
C PRO A 370 -12.85 -34.71 -20.72
N PRO A 371 -11.53 -34.96 -20.64
CA PRO A 371 -10.87 -35.82 -21.60
C PRO A 371 -11.50 -37.22 -21.53
N GLU A 372 -12.21 -37.61 -22.58
CA GLU A 372 -12.50 -39.03 -22.84
C GLU A 372 -11.16 -39.68 -23.15
N ARG A 373 -10.48 -40.22 -22.14
CA ARG A 373 -9.40 -41.18 -22.37
C ARG A 373 -10.06 -42.51 -22.75
N PRO A 374 -9.91 -43.00 -23.99
CA PRO A 374 -10.34 -44.35 -24.31
C PRO A 374 -9.54 -45.31 -23.43
N GLY A 375 -10.23 -46.07 -22.57
CA GLY A 375 -9.60 -47.06 -21.68
C GLY A 375 -9.16 -46.58 -20.29
N ALA A 376 -9.39 -45.31 -19.91
CA ALA A 376 -9.22 -44.92 -18.51
C ALA A 376 -10.40 -45.44 -17.69
N VAL A 377 -10.14 -46.43 -16.82
CA VAL A 377 -11.08 -46.82 -15.76
C VAL A 377 -11.38 -45.55 -14.96
N ARG A 378 -12.61 -45.02 -15.09
CA ARG A 378 -13.09 -43.91 -14.27
C ARG A 378 -12.94 -44.37 -12.82
N PRO A 379 -12.11 -43.72 -11.99
CA PRO A 379 -11.91 -44.16 -10.62
C PRO A 379 -13.28 -44.22 -9.92
N ALA A 380 -13.49 -45.26 -9.12
CA ALA A 380 -14.78 -45.56 -8.49
C ALA A 380 -15.28 -44.44 -7.55
N ALA A 381 -14.37 -43.55 -7.11
CA ALA A 381 -14.70 -42.32 -6.39
C ALA A 381 -14.02 -41.12 -7.08
N PRO A 382 -14.70 -39.96 -7.16
CA PRO A 382 -14.05 -38.74 -7.60
C PRO A 382 -12.88 -38.39 -6.66
N PRO A 383 -11.73 -37.92 -7.19
CA PRO A 383 -10.59 -37.52 -6.37
C PRO A 383 -10.99 -36.40 -5.41
N GLY A 384 -10.43 -36.40 -4.20
CA GLY A 384 -10.77 -35.38 -3.20
C GLY A 384 -10.40 -33.96 -3.67
N ALA A 385 -11.07 -32.93 -3.14
CA ALA A 385 -10.85 -31.54 -3.55
C ALA A 385 -9.37 -31.08 -3.49
N GLN A 386 -8.59 -31.64 -2.56
CA GLN A 386 -7.15 -31.38 -2.46
C GLN A 386 -6.35 -32.03 -3.59
N GLU A 387 -6.65 -33.29 -3.93
CA GLU A 387 -6.00 -34.00 -5.04
C GLU A 387 -6.33 -33.35 -6.39
N GLN A 388 -7.56 -32.85 -6.55
CA GLN A 388 -7.95 -32.07 -7.73
C GLN A 388 -7.14 -30.77 -7.82
N TYR A 389 -6.94 -30.06 -6.71
CA TYR A 389 -6.09 -28.89 -6.68
C TYR A 389 -4.63 -29.22 -7.02
N ASP A 390 -4.07 -30.29 -6.46
CA ASP A 390 -2.68 -30.66 -6.68
C ASP A 390 -2.46 -31.06 -8.16
N ARG A 391 -3.38 -31.85 -8.74
CA ARG A 391 -3.36 -32.19 -10.17
C ARG A 391 -3.48 -30.96 -11.07
N TRP A 392 -4.44 -30.07 -10.77
CA TRP A 392 -4.61 -28.82 -11.52
C TRP A 392 -3.36 -27.94 -11.46
N ALA A 393 -2.74 -27.84 -10.28
CA ALA A 393 -1.54 -27.03 -10.09
C ALA A 393 -0.35 -27.58 -10.89
N ASP A 394 -0.21 -28.91 -10.98
CA ASP A 394 0.81 -29.57 -11.79
C ASP A 394 0.58 -29.35 -13.30
N GLU A 395 -0.68 -29.47 -13.75
CA GLU A 395 -1.08 -29.27 -15.15
C GLU A 395 -1.03 -27.80 -15.60
N LEU A 396 -1.06 -26.84 -14.67
CA LEU A 396 -1.01 -25.41 -14.98
C LEU A 396 0.25 -25.02 -15.77
N SER A 397 1.38 -25.71 -15.55
CA SER A 397 2.63 -25.47 -16.28
C SER A 397 2.53 -25.83 -17.77
N LEU A 398 1.65 -26.77 -18.12
CA LEU A 398 1.38 -27.21 -19.49
C LEU A 398 0.31 -26.34 -20.18
N GLY A 399 -0.65 -25.81 -19.40
CA GLY A 399 -1.75 -24.97 -19.88
C GLY A 399 -1.41 -23.51 -20.18
N GLN A 400 -0.19 -23.04 -19.89
CA GLN A 400 0.24 -21.66 -20.13
C GLN A 400 0.72 -21.37 -21.58
N SER A 401 0.59 -22.32 -22.50
CA SER A 401 0.90 -22.10 -23.92
C SER A 401 -0.03 -21.03 -24.53
N PRO A 402 0.46 -20.11 -25.39
CA PRO A 402 -0.38 -19.09 -26.05
C PRO A 402 -1.57 -19.65 -26.82
N VAL A 403 -1.46 -20.87 -27.36
CA VAL A 403 -2.54 -21.58 -28.06
C VAL A 403 -3.62 -22.08 -27.09
N ALA A 404 -3.24 -22.37 -25.84
CA ALA A 404 -4.13 -22.77 -24.75
C ALA A 404 -4.73 -21.58 -23.98
N ALA A 405 -4.47 -20.32 -24.37
CA ALA A 405 -5.14 -19.14 -23.80
C ALA A 405 -6.66 -19.15 -24.03
N ALA A 406 -7.13 -19.96 -24.99
CA ALA A 406 -8.53 -20.30 -25.18
C ALA A 406 -9.07 -21.36 -24.20
N MET A 407 -8.29 -21.81 -23.21
CA MET A 407 -8.71 -22.71 -22.14
C MET A 407 -8.71 -21.99 -20.79
N LEU A 408 -9.62 -22.40 -19.90
CA LEU A 408 -9.79 -21.89 -18.54
C LEU A 408 -8.67 -22.37 -17.59
N ALA A 409 -7.41 -22.14 -17.96
CA ALA A 409 -6.22 -22.68 -17.28
C ALA A 409 -6.17 -22.33 -15.78
N TRP A 410 -6.64 -21.13 -15.38
CA TRP A 410 -6.60 -20.68 -13.99
C TRP A 410 -7.83 -21.09 -13.17
N VAL A 411 -8.79 -21.78 -13.78
CA VAL A 411 -10.03 -22.23 -13.14
C VAL A 411 -9.85 -23.65 -12.62
N LEU A 412 -9.99 -23.81 -11.31
CA LEU A 412 -10.11 -25.11 -10.68
C LEU A 412 -11.59 -25.47 -10.60
N GLN A 413 -12.05 -26.38 -11.45
CA GLN A 413 -13.41 -26.89 -11.39
C GLN A 413 -13.50 -28.03 -10.39
N LEU A 414 -14.42 -27.91 -9.45
CA LEU A 414 -14.73 -28.95 -8.47
C LEU A 414 -16.16 -29.43 -8.74
N PRO A 415 -16.35 -30.50 -9.54
CA PRO A 415 -17.65 -31.14 -9.66
C PRO A 415 -18.01 -31.77 -8.31
N LEU A 416 -19.20 -31.45 -7.82
CA LEU A 416 -19.74 -31.95 -6.56
C LEU A 416 -20.77 -33.03 -6.86
N ALA A 417 -20.54 -34.24 -6.39
CA ALA A 417 -21.47 -35.34 -6.59
C ALA A 417 -22.79 -35.05 -5.86
N THR A 418 -23.93 -35.29 -6.51
CA THR A 418 -25.25 -35.04 -5.94
C THR A 418 -25.47 -35.82 -4.62
N GLN A 419 -24.87 -37.01 -4.51
CA GLN A 419 -24.88 -37.79 -3.28
C GLN A 419 -24.12 -37.10 -2.15
N GLU A 420 -22.96 -36.48 -2.42
CA GLU A 420 -22.16 -35.77 -1.41
C GLU A 420 -22.81 -34.44 -0.96
N LEU A 421 -23.64 -33.85 -1.83
CA LEU A 421 -24.42 -32.65 -1.52
C LEU A 421 -25.61 -32.94 -0.60
N THR A 422 -26.18 -34.14 -0.69
CA THR A 422 -27.33 -34.58 0.11
C THR A 422 -26.95 -35.37 1.37
N THR A 423 -25.75 -35.97 1.40
CA THR A 423 -25.27 -36.75 2.54
C THR A 423 -24.76 -35.85 3.66
N ALA A 424 -25.34 -36.01 4.86
CA ALA A 424 -24.86 -35.33 6.06
C ALA A 424 -23.46 -35.82 6.43
N PRO A 425 -22.53 -34.93 6.79
CA PRO A 425 -21.16 -35.31 7.04
C PRO A 425 -21.05 -36.04 8.37
N ALA A 426 -20.07 -36.93 8.50
CA ALA A 426 -19.69 -37.44 9.82
C ALA A 426 -19.47 -36.25 10.77
N ARG A 427 -20.10 -36.25 11.96
CA ARG A 427 -20.18 -35.08 12.89
C ARG A 427 -18.83 -34.39 13.05
N THR A 428 -18.57 -33.39 12.20
CA THR A 428 -17.29 -32.68 12.12
C THR A 428 -17.55 -31.22 12.40
N GLU A 429 -17.09 -30.73 13.55
CA GLU A 429 -17.13 -29.31 13.88
C GLU A 429 -16.06 -28.58 13.06
N LEU A 430 -16.49 -27.64 12.22
CA LEU A 430 -15.61 -26.74 11.50
C LEU A 430 -15.21 -25.58 12.41
N VAL A 431 -13.90 -25.32 12.51
CA VAL A 431 -13.37 -24.23 13.32
C VAL A 431 -12.43 -23.38 12.48
N THR A 432 -12.60 -22.06 12.54
CA THR A 432 -11.61 -21.11 12.01
C THR A 432 -11.03 -20.27 13.14
N HIS A 433 -9.71 -20.09 13.08
CA HIS A 433 -8.97 -19.28 14.03
C HIS A 433 -8.67 -17.89 13.45
N PRO A 434 -8.79 -16.83 14.26
CA PRO A 434 -8.43 -15.48 13.84
C PRO A 434 -6.97 -15.43 13.43
N VAL A 435 -6.66 -14.61 12.43
CA VAL A 435 -5.29 -14.50 11.93
C VAL A 435 -4.40 -13.93 13.06
N PRO A 436 -3.31 -14.63 13.45
CA PRO A 436 -2.45 -14.17 14.52
C PRO A 436 -1.79 -12.85 14.12
N ARG A 437 -1.66 -11.93 15.08
CA ARG A 437 -0.90 -10.69 14.89
C ARG A 437 0.58 -11.03 14.78
N THR A 438 1.22 -10.55 13.71
CA THR A 438 2.67 -10.73 13.52
C THR A 438 3.48 -9.77 14.41
N TRP A 439 4.72 -10.13 14.78
CA TRP A 439 5.63 -9.25 15.54
C TRP A 439 5.83 -7.88 14.86
N ALA A 440 5.81 -7.86 13.52
CA ALA A 440 5.88 -6.64 12.72
C ALA A 440 4.72 -5.67 13.00
N TRP A 441 3.56 -6.17 13.45
CA TRP A 441 2.45 -5.33 13.91
C TRP A 441 2.85 -4.53 15.14
N TRP A 442 3.47 -5.18 16.13
CA TRP A 442 3.95 -4.55 17.37
C TRP A 442 5.06 -3.55 17.10
N VAL A 443 6.14 -3.95 16.42
CA VAL A 443 7.30 -3.07 16.15
C VAL A 443 6.89 -1.82 15.36
N MET A 444 5.96 -1.96 14.42
CA MET A 444 5.55 -0.87 13.54
C MET A 444 4.20 -0.24 13.94
N SER A 445 3.72 -0.53 15.15
CA SER A 445 2.56 0.14 15.70
C SER A 445 2.89 1.63 15.89
N ARG A 446 1.88 2.50 15.74
CA ARG A 446 2.07 3.94 15.95
C ARG A 446 2.57 4.23 17.37
N THR A 447 2.12 3.43 18.34
CA THR A 447 2.55 3.48 19.73
C THR A 447 4.01 3.08 19.91
N SER A 448 4.48 2.01 19.26
CA SER A 448 5.91 1.63 19.37
C SER A 448 6.82 2.65 18.72
N ILE A 449 6.44 3.21 17.57
CA ILE A 449 7.21 4.29 16.94
C ILE A 449 7.19 5.54 17.84
N ALA A 450 6.04 5.90 18.41
CA ALA A 450 5.94 7.00 19.36
C ALA A 450 6.80 6.73 20.60
N LEU A 451 6.79 5.53 21.16
CA LEU A 451 7.64 5.13 22.29
C LEU A 451 9.14 5.21 21.95
N VAL A 452 9.54 4.78 20.74
CA VAL A 452 10.93 4.92 20.29
C VAL A 452 11.28 6.40 20.15
N VAL A 453 10.43 7.22 19.55
CA VAL A 453 10.69 8.66 19.39
C VAL A 453 10.75 9.35 20.75
N VAL A 454 9.80 9.09 21.64
CA VAL A 454 9.77 9.63 23.01
C VAL A 454 10.96 9.14 23.81
N GLY A 455 11.29 7.85 23.73
CA GLY A 455 12.45 7.26 24.39
C GLY A 455 13.76 7.86 23.88
N SER A 456 13.89 8.09 22.57
CA SER A 456 15.05 8.78 22.00
C SER A 456 15.13 10.24 22.43
N LEU A 457 14.01 10.95 22.50
CA LEU A 457 13.95 12.35 22.96
C LEU A 457 14.29 12.45 24.45
N LEU A 458 13.71 11.57 25.28
CA LEU A 458 14.00 11.49 26.71
C LEU A 458 15.46 11.08 26.94
N GLY A 459 15.97 10.12 26.18
CA GLY A 459 17.37 9.72 26.23
C GLY A 459 18.31 10.88 25.85
N ALA A 460 18.00 11.62 24.78
CA ALA A 460 18.75 12.80 24.39
C ALA A 460 18.68 13.92 25.45
N PHE A 461 17.53 14.10 26.09
CA PHE A 461 17.33 15.06 27.17
C PHE A 461 18.15 14.71 28.42
N LEU A 462 18.05 13.46 28.90
CA LEU A 462 18.82 12.97 30.04
C LEU A 462 20.33 13.01 29.75
N TRP A 463 20.72 12.66 28.52
CA TRP A 463 22.09 12.78 28.06
C TRP A 463 22.55 14.23 28.14
N ALA A 464 21.80 15.18 27.57
CA ALA A 464 22.12 16.60 27.63
C ALA A 464 22.19 17.15 29.07
N GLY A 465 21.30 16.70 29.96
CA GLY A 465 21.34 17.03 31.39
C GLY A 465 22.61 16.53 32.07
N HIS A 466 22.97 15.26 31.87
CA HIS A 466 24.22 14.68 32.38
C HIS A 466 25.46 15.46 31.92
N TRP A 467 25.50 15.88 30.65
CA TRP A 467 26.60 16.71 30.14
C TRP A 467 26.60 18.11 30.74
N ARG A 468 25.44 18.73 31.01
CA ARG A 468 25.37 20.02 31.72
C ARG A 468 25.83 19.93 33.17
N ASP A 469 25.53 18.83 33.85
CA ASP A 469 25.99 18.59 35.22
C ASP A 469 27.49 18.30 35.29
N THR A 470 28.06 17.76 34.22
CA THR A 470 29.48 17.37 34.18
C THR A 470 30.37 18.49 33.60
N TYR A 471 29.87 19.28 32.64
CA TYR A 471 30.63 20.29 31.89
C TYR A 471 29.93 21.65 31.88
N CYS A 472 30.71 22.72 31.86
CA CYS A 472 30.19 24.08 32.09
C CYS A 472 29.58 24.78 30.86
N HIS A 473 29.67 24.19 29.66
CA HIS A 473 29.14 24.76 28.43
C HIS A 473 28.32 23.74 27.65
N GLY A 474 27.11 24.13 27.23
CA GLY A 474 26.31 23.34 26.30
C GLY A 474 25.08 24.06 25.77
N PRO A 475 25.10 24.37 24.46
CA PRO A 475 24.00 23.93 23.62
C PRO A 475 24.53 22.96 22.55
N LEU A 476 23.66 22.00 22.24
CA LEU A 476 23.66 20.86 21.30
C LEU A 476 24.69 20.73 20.15
N THR A 477 25.47 21.76 19.82
CA THR A 477 26.42 21.79 18.70
C THR A 477 27.86 22.13 19.07
N ASP A 478 28.11 22.67 20.27
CA ASP A 478 29.46 23.07 20.69
C ASP A 478 29.84 22.40 22.01
N ARG A 479 30.90 21.58 21.97
CA ARG A 479 31.33 20.72 23.08
C ARG A 479 32.72 21.16 23.53
N SER A 480 32.78 21.80 24.69
CA SER A 480 34.02 21.97 25.44
C SER A 480 34.16 20.82 26.44
N THR A 481 34.93 19.79 26.12
CA THR A 481 35.34 18.75 27.10
C THR A 481 36.36 19.27 28.11
N ASP A 482 36.79 20.51 27.93
CA ASP A 482 37.93 21.11 28.56
C ASP A 482 37.58 21.73 29.92
N ALA A 483 36.30 21.86 30.27
CA ALA A 483 35.86 22.48 31.52
C ALA A 483 34.77 21.66 32.24
N ILE A 484 35.03 21.32 33.50
CA ILE A 484 34.15 20.54 34.38
C ILE A 484 33.71 21.35 35.60
N TRP A 485 32.60 20.96 36.22
CA TRP A 485 32.17 21.56 37.49
C TRP A 485 33.00 21.00 38.66
N ALA A 486 33.53 21.89 39.51
CA ALA A 486 34.26 21.54 40.73
C ALA A 486 33.72 22.32 41.95
N GLY A 487 33.75 21.69 43.13
CA GLY A 487 33.28 22.28 44.39
C GLY A 487 32.22 21.42 45.10
N ARG A 488 32.07 21.60 46.43
CA ARG A 488 31.08 20.91 47.28
C ARG A 488 30.27 21.95 48.03
N ASP A 489 28.98 21.68 48.25
CA ASP A 489 28.03 22.52 49.01
C ASP A 489 27.91 23.97 48.55
N GLY A 490 27.17 24.19 47.45
CA GLY A 490 26.71 25.51 47.03
C GLY A 490 27.70 26.37 46.24
N SER A 491 29.00 26.07 46.27
CA SER A 491 30.04 26.76 45.49
C SER A 491 30.50 25.91 44.30
N ARG A 492 29.61 25.69 43.31
CA ARG A 492 30.02 25.05 42.04
C ARG A 492 30.73 26.07 41.18
N GLU A 493 32.03 25.90 40.98
CA GLU A 493 32.85 26.70 40.09
C GLU A 493 33.19 25.89 38.84
N CYS A 494 33.29 26.59 37.70
CA CYS A 494 33.70 25.95 36.46
C CYS A 494 35.22 25.97 36.34
N VAL A 495 35.84 24.79 36.30
CA VAL A 495 37.29 24.65 36.20
C VAL A 495 37.63 23.92 34.90
N GLY A 496 38.46 24.53 34.06
CA GLY A 496 38.84 23.95 32.79
C GLY A 496 40.19 24.40 32.25
N VAL A 497 40.73 23.64 31.30
CA VAL A 497 42.00 23.89 30.62
C VAL A 497 41.71 24.20 29.16
N ALA A 498 41.91 25.44 28.72
CA ALA A 498 41.71 25.78 27.31
C ALA A 498 42.78 25.12 26.43
N THR A 499 42.41 24.12 25.65
CA THR A 499 43.33 23.44 24.70
C THR A 499 43.40 24.13 23.34
N VAL A 500 42.48 25.07 23.06
CA VAL A 500 42.47 25.91 21.86
C VAL A 500 43.23 27.24 22.10
N PRO A 501 43.97 27.76 21.10
CA PRO A 501 44.82 28.94 21.26
C PRO A 501 44.06 30.27 21.47
N GLU A 502 42.74 30.30 21.26
CA GLU A 502 41.92 31.51 21.47
C GLU A 502 41.01 31.33 22.68
N VAL A 503 41.40 31.91 23.83
CA VAL A 503 40.55 32.03 25.01
C VAL A 503 39.83 33.38 24.99
N ARG A 504 38.50 33.36 24.92
CA ARG A 504 37.68 34.58 25.00
C ARG A 504 36.99 34.65 26.36
N PHE A 505 37.34 35.65 27.15
CA PHE A 505 36.66 35.94 28.42
C PHE A 505 35.37 36.73 28.17
N ALA A 506 34.31 36.39 28.90
CA ALA A 506 33.10 37.21 28.90
C ALA A 506 33.40 38.60 29.47
N ARG A 507 32.80 39.62 28.85
CA ARG A 507 33.05 41.02 29.16
C ARG A 507 32.51 41.33 30.57
N GLY A 508 33.39 41.71 31.49
CA GLY A 508 33.02 42.07 32.88
C GLY A 508 33.41 41.04 33.95
N ASN A 509 34.03 39.93 33.57
CA ASN A 509 34.50 38.94 34.55
C ASN A 509 35.91 39.30 35.01
N GLY A 510 36.13 39.47 36.32
CA GLY A 510 37.44 39.79 36.92
C GLY A 510 38.42 38.61 36.98
N LEU A 511 38.43 37.76 35.95
CA LEU A 511 39.26 36.56 35.91
C LEU A 511 40.65 36.86 35.33
N GLU A 512 41.70 36.46 36.05
CA GLU A 512 43.10 36.52 35.62
C GLU A 512 43.63 35.12 35.25
N LEU A 513 44.41 35.02 34.18
CA LEU A 513 45.10 33.79 33.79
C LEU A 513 46.37 33.61 34.64
N LEU A 514 46.36 32.67 35.58
CA LEU A 514 47.57 32.21 36.26
C LEU A 514 48.33 31.21 35.38
N GLY A 515 49.17 31.72 34.48
CA GLY A 515 50.08 30.92 33.65
C GLY A 515 51.26 30.33 34.44
N ALA A 516 51.01 29.48 35.43
CA ALA A 516 52.07 28.74 36.13
C ALA A 516 52.39 27.43 35.37
N GLY A 517 53.05 27.55 34.23
CA GLY A 517 53.24 26.42 33.31
C GLY A 517 54.45 26.48 32.40
N ARG A 518 55.62 26.92 32.89
CA ARG A 518 56.91 26.41 32.38
C ARG A 518 58.03 26.65 33.38
N ALA A 519 58.61 25.53 33.80
CA ALA A 519 59.75 25.44 34.69
C ALA A 519 60.88 26.38 34.26
N SER A 520 61.33 27.18 35.23
CA SER A 520 62.60 27.88 35.20
C SER A 520 63.74 26.89 34.95
N ARG A 521 64.40 27.01 33.80
CA ARG A 521 65.82 26.65 33.70
C ARG A 521 66.59 27.96 33.68
N SER A 522 67.08 28.31 34.85
CA SER A 522 68.07 29.37 35.04
C SER A 522 69.33 29.02 34.27
N THR A 523 69.69 29.84 33.30
CA THR A 523 71.09 30.00 32.90
C THR A 523 71.39 31.48 32.97
N GLY A 524 72.25 31.83 33.92
CA GLY A 524 72.65 33.19 34.19
C GLY A 524 73.35 33.83 32.99
N SER A 525 73.03 35.10 32.77
CA SER A 525 73.89 36.02 32.05
C SER A 525 73.44 37.43 32.42
N SER A 526 74.20 38.06 33.30
CA SER A 526 74.07 39.48 33.61
C SER A 526 74.28 40.31 32.34
N ARG A 527 73.42 41.29 32.07
CA ARG A 527 73.84 42.67 31.72
C ARG A 527 72.64 43.60 31.43
N ARG A 528 72.71 44.73 32.14
CA ARG A 528 72.30 46.10 31.77
C ARG A 528 70.81 46.40 31.51
N SER A 529 70.24 47.03 32.53
CA SER A 529 69.45 48.27 32.49
C SER A 529 69.48 49.01 31.13
N GLY A 530 68.28 49.24 30.57
CA GLY A 530 68.06 49.99 29.34
C GLY A 530 66.59 50.36 29.18
N ARG A 531 66.15 51.35 29.94
CA ARG A 531 64.86 52.05 29.82
C ARG A 531 64.73 52.64 28.40
N ARG A 532 63.72 52.22 27.62
CA ARG A 532 63.23 52.99 26.46
C ARG A 532 61.78 52.66 26.14
N THR A 533 60.91 53.59 26.53
CA THR A 533 59.59 53.83 25.94
C THR A 533 59.73 54.04 24.43
N ARG A 534 58.90 53.35 23.64
CA ARG A 534 58.64 53.76 22.25
C ARG A 534 57.22 53.36 21.84
N THR A 535 56.37 54.37 21.82
CA THR A 535 55.13 54.46 21.06
C THR A 535 55.41 54.26 19.56
N SER A 536 54.53 53.55 18.86
CA SER A 536 54.47 53.58 17.39
C SER A 536 53.04 53.35 16.89
N HIS A 537 52.61 54.29 16.07
CA HIS A 537 51.33 54.41 15.38
C HIS A 537 51.11 53.35 14.29
N ARG A 538 49.83 52.98 14.12
CA ARG A 538 49.00 53.04 12.90
C ARG A 538 49.65 52.66 11.55
N ALA A 539 49.12 51.61 10.92
CA ALA A 539 49.01 51.53 9.46
C ALA A 539 47.70 50.82 9.07
N THR A 540 46.77 51.63 8.55
CA THR A 540 45.55 51.27 7.82
C THR A 540 45.89 50.63 6.47
N ARG A 541 45.23 49.53 6.11
CA ARG A 541 45.31 48.92 4.77
C ARG A 541 43.95 49.01 4.08
N THR A 542 43.99 49.58 2.88
CA THR A 542 42.90 49.94 1.96
C THR A 542 42.38 48.76 1.15
N SER A 543 41.12 48.88 0.70
CA SER A 543 40.32 47.97 -0.14
C SER A 543 40.96 47.57 -1.49
N PRO A 544 40.50 46.47 -2.11
CA PRO A 544 40.85 46.07 -3.46
C PRO A 544 39.85 46.61 -4.50
N SER A 545 40.38 47.01 -5.66
CA SER A 545 39.63 47.27 -6.89
C SER A 545 39.76 46.11 -7.88
N SER A 546 38.66 45.88 -8.60
CA SER A 546 38.52 45.02 -9.77
C SER A 546 39.53 45.32 -10.88
N THR A 547 39.76 44.38 -11.81
CA THR A 547 39.41 44.51 -13.25
C THR A 547 39.61 43.17 -13.99
N ARG A 548 38.76 43.00 -15.02
CA ARG A 548 38.54 41.93 -16.00
C ARG A 548 39.61 41.79 -17.10
N VAL A 549 39.68 40.55 -17.64
CA VAL A 549 39.70 40.12 -19.06
C VAL A 549 40.94 40.45 -19.94
N ARG A 550 41.65 39.38 -20.34
CA ARG A 550 41.54 38.80 -21.69
C ARG A 550 41.74 37.29 -21.64
#